data_AF-T1BJJ3-F1
#
_entry.id   AF-T1BJJ3-F1
#
_cell.length_a   1.000
_cell.length_b   1.000
_cell.length_c   1.000
_cell.angle_alpha   90.00
_cell.angle_beta   90.00
_cell.angle_gamma   90.00
#
_symmetry.space_group_name_H-M   'P 1'
#
loop_
_entity.id
_entity.type
_entity.pdbx_description
1 polymer ?
#
loop_
_entity_poly.entity_id
_entity_poly.type
_entity_poly.pdbx_seq_one_letter_code
_entity_poly.pdbx_strand_id
1 'polypeptide(L)'
;DRQVEAVRRHDAWVTYVSPATVTAVVPGENGYAVSFDWLARSQVARARAVVLAMGVVDRMLQVDGEIRSIFPWANQALVDFCVLCDGHTLTGRSVGVLGHDAFAARTALDLQHFRPSSVELLTHGQPLLAEAPLEDAAALRASLAEHGIPVVEGTVAGFDEIREHRFGVRFADGSHRSYEKGFSALGWWDLHQA
;
A
#
# COMPACT_ATOMS: atom_id res chain seq x y z
N ASP A 1 -20.27 4.51 14.87
CA ASP A 1 -19.97 4.38 13.44
C ASP A 1 -21.23 4.73 12.64
N ARG A 2 -21.18 5.80 11.83
CA ARG A 2 -22.33 6.30 11.05
C ARG A 2 -22.79 5.32 9.97
N GLN A 3 -21.88 4.49 9.45
CA GLN A 3 -22.23 3.49 8.43
C GLN A 3 -23.04 2.35 9.05
N VAL A 4 -22.61 1.86 10.22
CA VAL A 4 -23.34 0.84 10.98
C VAL A 4 -24.72 1.35 11.38
N GLU A 5 -24.82 2.60 11.82
CA GLU A 5 -26.11 3.23 12.15
C GLU A 5 -27.04 3.30 10.93
N ALA A 6 -26.50 3.59 9.73
CA ALA A 6 -27.29 3.62 8.51
C ALA A 6 -27.85 2.25 8.12
N VAL A 7 -27.06 1.19 8.25
CA VAL A 7 -27.51 -0.18 7.98
C VAL A 7 -28.57 -0.63 8.98
N ARG A 8 -28.41 -0.26 10.26
CA ARG A 8 -29.36 -0.63 11.32
C ARG A 8 -30.75 -0.03 11.15
N ARG A 9 -30.92 1.06 10.37
CA ARG A 9 -32.25 1.60 10.02
C ARG A 9 -33.06 0.70 9.09
N HIS A 10 -32.44 -0.35 8.55
CA HIS A 10 -33.04 -1.30 7.63
C HIS A 10 -33.07 -2.73 8.19
N ASP A 11 -33.07 -2.87 9.53
CA ASP A 11 -33.05 -4.15 10.24
C ASP A 11 -34.22 -5.10 9.88
N ALA A 12 -35.34 -4.55 9.41
CA ALA A 12 -36.47 -5.33 8.89
C ALA A 12 -36.11 -6.23 7.69
N TRP A 13 -35.04 -5.93 6.95
CA TRP A 13 -34.60 -6.73 5.79
C TRP A 13 -33.07 -6.86 5.66
N VAL A 14 -32.30 -6.32 6.61
CA VAL A 14 -30.84 -6.42 6.64
C VAL A 14 -30.37 -6.98 7.98
N THR A 15 -29.65 -8.10 7.92
CA THR A 15 -28.87 -8.61 9.05
C THR A 15 -27.44 -8.08 8.95
N TYR A 16 -26.95 -7.46 10.03
CA TYR A 16 -25.57 -6.98 10.14
C TYR A 16 -24.79 -7.82 11.15
N VAL A 17 -23.65 -8.37 10.73
CA VAL A 17 -22.79 -9.21 11.58
C VAL A 17 -21.39 -8.60 11.62
N SER A 18 -20.93 -8.24 12.82
CA SER A 18 -19.59 -7.71 13.07
C SER A 18 -19.20 -7.90 14.54
N PRO A 19 -17.92 -8.19 14.87
CA PRO A 19 -16.84 -8.49 13.94
C PRO A 19 -17.02 -9.91 13.34
N ALA A 20 -16.85 -10.05 12.03
CA ALA A 20 -16.95 -11.33 11.34
C ALA A 20 -15.86 -11.47 10.27
N THR A 21 -15.32 -12.68 10.12
CA THR A 21 -14.35 -13.03 9.07
C THR A 21 -14.98 -14.06 8.16
N VAL A 22 -15.18 -13.73 6.88
CA VAL A 22 -15.63 -14.72 5.88
C VAL A 22 -14.45 -15.64 5.55
N THR A 23 -14.69 -16.94 5.63
CA THR A 23 -13.65 -17.97 5.43
C THR A 23 -13.85 -18.76 4.14
N ALA A 24 -15.08 -18.85 3.63
CA ALA A 24 -15.35 -19.51 2.35
C ALA A 24 -16.65 -19.02 1.71
N VAL A 25 -16.68 -19.06 0.37
CA VAL A 25 -17.90 -18.92 -0.44
C VAL A 25 -17.93 -20.08 -1.42
N VAL A 26 -18.94 -20.94 -1.31
CA VAL A 26 -19.06 -22.16 -2.12
C VAL A 26 -20.37 -22.09 -2.93
N PRO A 27 -20.33 -22.32 -4.26
CA PRO A 27 -21.56 -22.42 -5.05
C PRO A 27 -22.38 -23.65 -4.62
N GLY A 28 -23.70 -23.50 -4.59
CA GLY A 28 -24.67 -24.57 -4.36
C GLY A 28 -25.77 -24.57 -5.42
N GLU A 29 -26.72 -25.49 -5.31
CA GLU A 29 -27.74 -25.75 -6.34
C GLU A 29 -28.56 -24.51 -6.72
N ASN A 30 -28.84 -23.60 -5.78
CA ASN A 30 -29.63 -22.38 -5.99
C ASN A 30 -28.98 -21.11 -5.42
N GLY A 31 -27.65 -21.01 -5.47
CA GLY A 31 -26.91 -19.84 -5.01
C GLY A 31 -25.58 -20.19 -4.37
N TYR A 32 -25.33 -19.67 -3.17
CA TYR A 32 -24.05 -19.77 -2.47
C TYR A 32 -24.26 -20.09 -0.99
N ALA A 33 -23.33 -20.86 -0.43
CA ALA A 33 -23.12 -20.98 1.00
C ALA A 33 -21.89 -20.15 1.39
N VAL A 34 -22.07 -19.25 2.36
CA VAL A 34 -21.02 -18.36 2.88
C VAL A 34 -20.70 -18.79 4.30
N SER A 35 -19.48 -19.28 4.51
CA SER A 35 -18.95 -19.61 5.82
C SER A 35 -18.22 -18.41 6.40
N PHE A 36 -18.49 -18.10 7.66
CA PHE A 36 -17.83 -17.00 8.36
C PHE A 36 -17.73 -17.28 9.86
N ASP A 37 -16.68 -16.76 10.49
CA ASP A 37 -16.51 -16.81 11.93
C ASP A 37 -17.09 -15.55 12.56
N TRP A 38 -17.96 -15.72 13.56
CA TRP A 38 -18.54 -14.66 14.35
C TRP A 38 -18.46 -15.02 15.83
N LEU A 39 -17.82 -14.17 16.64
CA LEU A 39 -17.60 -14.40 18.08
C LEU A 39 -16.98 -15.78 18.37
N ALA A 40 -15.95 -16.15 17.60
CA ALA A 40 -15.26 -17.45 17.66
C ALA A 40 -16.14 -18.68 17.40
N ARG A 41 -17.26 -18.51 16.69
CA ARG A 41 -18.10 -19.60 16.20
C ARG A 41 -18.24 -19.51 14.69
N SER A 42 -18.04 -20.62 14.01
CA SER A 42 -18.31 -20.72 12.58
C SER A 42 -19.82 -20.77 12.33
N GLN A 43 -20.25 -19.98 11.36
CA GLN A 43 -21.63 -19.84 10.92
C GLN A 43 -21.70 -20.01 9.40
N VAL A 44 -22.89 -20.36 8.92
CA VAL A 44 -23.15 -20.49 7.48
C VAL A 44 -24.41 -19.70 7.13
N ALA A 45 -24.28 -18.76 6.19
CA ALA A 45 -25.39 -18.09 5.55
C ALA A 45 -25.61 -18.65 4.14
N ARG A 46 -26.87 -18.71 3.69
CA ARG A 46 -27.21 -19.05 2.30
C ARG A 46 -27.77 -17.83 1.59
N ALA A 47 -27.32 -17.60 0.37
CA ALA A 47 -27.75 -16.47 -0.44
C ALA A 47 -27.87 -16.85 -1.91
N ARG A 48 -28.77 -16.20 -2.64
CA ARG A 48 -28.90 -16.37 -4.10
C ARG A 48 -27.79 -15.64 -4.89
N ALA A 49 -27.20 -14.61 -4.29
CA ALA A 49 -26.13 -13.81 -4.85
C ALA A 49 -25.15 -13.42 -3.74
N VAL A 50 -23.88 -13.23 -4.09
CA VAL A 50 -22.82 -12.78 -3.20
C VAL A 50 -22.09 -11.61 -3.86
N VAL A 51 -21.85 -10.55 -3.09
CA VAL A 51 -21.02 -9.41 -3.50
C VAL A 51 -19.72 -9.47 -2.70
N LEU A 52 -18.60 -9.65 -3.40
CA LEU A 52 -17.27 -9.62 -2.78
C LEU A 52 -16.75 -8.18 -2.81
N ALA A 53 -16.79 -7.51 -1.67
CA ALA A 53 -16.33 -6.14 -1.48
C ALA A 53 -15.26 -6.06 -0.38
N MET A 54 -14.28 -6.96 -0.44
CA MET A 54 -13.30 -7.18 0.64
C MET A 54 -12.11 -6.20 0.62
N GLY A 55 -12.04 -5.35 -0.40
CA GLY A 55 -10.97 -4.38 -0.56
C GLY A 55 -9.60 -5.01 -0.80
N VAL A 56 -8.56 -4.20 -0.64
CA VAL A 56 -7.15 -4.57 -0.63
C VAL A 56 -6.46 -3.83 0.50
N VAL A 57 -5.28 -4.30 0.91
CA VAL A 57 -4.46 -3.62 1.92
C VAL A 57 -3.09 -3.34 1.32
N ASP A 58 -2.69 -2.08 1.29
CA ASP A 58 -1.37 -1.69 0.82
C ASP A 58 -0.25 -2.35 1.65
N ARG A 59 0.81 -2.75 0.95
CA ARG A 59 2.04 -3.19 1.60
C ARG A 59 2.80 -1.95 2.06
N MET A 60 3.36 -2.06 3.24
CA MET A 60 4.20 -1.03 3.85
C MET A 60 5.59 -1.58 4.08
N LEU A 61 6.59 -0.71 4.07
CA LEU A 61 7.96 -1.12 4.28
C LEU A 61 8.10 -1.70 5.69
N GLN A 62 8.66 -2.91 5.78
CA GLN A 62 8.98 -3.54 7.05
C GLN A 62 10.38 -3.12 7.46
N VAL A 63 10.51 -2.65 8.69
CA VAL A 63 11.81 -2.44 9.36
C VAL A 63 11.87 -3.42 10.51
N ASP A 64 12.93 -4.23 10.56
CA ASP A 64 13.08 -5.34 11.51
C ASP A 64 11.90 -6.33 11.50
N GLY A 65 11.32 -6.55 10.31
CA GLY A 65 10.17 -7.45 10.12
C GLY A 65 8.81 -6.87 10.53
N GLU A 66 8.76 -5.58 10.91
CA GLU A 66 7.52 -4.93 11.33
C GLU A 66 7.17 -3.70 10.49
N ILE A 67 5.89 -3.53 10.18
CA ILE A 67 5.36 -2.33 9.49
C ILE A 67 5.11 -1.15 10.44
N ARG A 68 5.11 -1.38 11.76
CA ARG A 68 4.67 -0.38 12.75
C ARG A 68 5.51 0.90 12.72
N SER A 69 6.78 0.78 12.32
CA SER A 69 7.72 1.89 12.24
C SER A 69 7.27 2.99 11.27
N ILE A 70 6.52 2.68 10.21
CA ILE A 70 6.10 3.68 9.22
C ILE A 70 4.74 4.35 9.54
N PHE A 71 3.96 3.75 10.44
CA PHE A 71 2.60 4.21 10.76
C PHE A 71 2.50 5.69 11.13
N PRO A 72 3.44 6.29 11.91
CA PRO A 72 3.34 7.70 12.23
C PRO A 72 3.30 8.61 10.98
N TRP A 73 4.06 8.29 9.93
CA TRP A 73 4.07 9.05 8.68
C TRP A 73 2.88 8.73 7.78
N ALA A 74 2.51 7.44 7.68
CA ALA A 74 1.34 7.02 6.91
C ALA A 74 0.04 7.64 7.46
N ASN A 75 -0.13 7.64 8.79
CA ASN A 75 -1.33 8.17 9.46
C ASN A 75 -1.47 9.70 9.37
N GLN A 76 -0.40 10.41 9.01
CA GLN A 76 -0.41 11.87 8.83
C GLN A 76 -0.39 12.29 7.36
N ALA A 77 -0.59 11.34 6.43
CA ALA A 77 -0.45 11.58 4.99
C ALA A 77 0.90 12.23 4.66
N LEU A 78 1.98 11.77 5.31
CA LEU A 78 3.36 12.11 4.92
C LEU A 78 3.94 11.05 3.99
N VAL A 79 3.52 9.79 4.17
CA VAL A 79 3.79 8.69 3.23
C VAL A 79 2.46 8.23 2.65
N ASP A 80 2.26 8.45 1.35
CA ASP A 80 1.02 8.11 0.65
C ASP A 80 1.17 6.82 -0.17
N PHE A 81 0.04 6.32 -0.69
CA PHE A 81 -0.03 5.03 -1.40
C PHE A 81 -0.65 5.15 -2.80
N CYS A 82 -1.55 6.11 -2.98
CA CYS A 82 -2.39 6.24 -4.18
C CYS A 82 -2.02 7.50 -4.97
N VAL A 83 -1.42 7.31 -6.14
CA VAL A 83 -0.90 8.43 -6.96
C VAL A 83 -2.06 9.35 -7.38
N LEU A 84 -3.21 8.76 -7.67
CA LEU A 84 -4.42 9.47 -8.06
C LEU A 84 -5.05 10.27 -6.91
N CYS A 85 -4.80 9.87 -5.67
CA CYS A 85 -5.39 10.48 -4.49
C CYS A 85 -4.54 11.67 -4.05
N ASP A 86 -3.23 11.45 -3.89
CA ASP A 86 -2.35 12.38 -3.20
C ASP A 86 -1.26 12.99 -4.11
N GLY A 87 -1.16 12.56 -5.37
CA GLY A 87 -0.21 13.10 -6.33
C GLY A 87 -0.31 14.62 -6.49
N HIS A 88 -1.53 15.17 -6.43
CA HIS A 88 -1.77 16.62 -6.49
C HIS A 88 -1.07 17.41 -5.37
N THR A 89 -0.68 16.77 -4.27
CA THR A 89 0.02 17.41 -3.15
C THR A 89 1.52 17.55 -3.38
N LEU A 90 2.08 16.91 -4.41
CA LEU A 90 3.53 16.75 -4.59
C LEU A 90 4.21 17.91 -5.33
N THR A 91 3.47 18.87 -5.89
CA THR A 91 4.07 19.96 -6.68
C THR A 91 5.13 20.73 -5.89
N GLY A 92 6.34 20.80 -6.44
CA GLY A 92 7.50 21.45 -5.84
C GLY A 92 8.12 20.72 -4.64
N ARG A 93 7.63 19.54 -4.26
CA ARG A 93 8.11 18.79 -3.10
C ARG A 93 9.15 17.74 -3.46
N SER A 94 10.08 17.49 -2.55
CA SER A 94 10.99 16.35 -2.60
C SER A 94 10.29 15.07 -2.15
N VAL A 95 10.44 13.97 -2.90
CA VAL A 95 9.70 12.73 -2.67
C VAL A 95 10.61 11.50 -2.62
N GLY A 96 10.50 10.72 -1.53
CA GLY A 96 11.12 9.40 -1.39
C GLY A 96 10.12 8.27 -1.69
N VAL A 97 10.36 7.47 -2.72
CA VAL A 97 9.50 6.34 -3.11
C VAL A 97 10.07 5.06 -2.53
N LEU A 98 9.29 4.31 -1.78
CA LEU A 98 9.67 3.03 -1.19
C LEU A 98 9.23 1.89 -2.11
N GLY A 99 10.18 1.12 -2.62
CA GLY A 99 9.88 -0.05 -3.46
C GLY A 99 11.03 -0.42 -4.37
N HIS A 100 10.95 -1.63 -4.94
CA HIS A 100 12.06 -2.21 -5.70
C HIS A 100 11.62 -2.96 -6.95
N ASP A 101 10.32 -3.08 -7.23
CA ASP A 101 9.82 -3.82 -8.37
C ASP A 101 9.41 -2.89 -9.53
N ALA A 102 8.77 -3.47 -10.55
CA ALA A 102 8.32 -2.72 -11.70
C ALA A 102 7.15 -1.79 -11.38
N PHE A 103 6.36 -2.08 -10.34
CA PHE A 103 5.33 -1.16 -9.85
C PHE A 103 5.96 0.07 -9.19
N ALA A 104 7.02 -0.12 -8.39
CA ALA A 104 7.75 0.98 -7.76
C ALA A 104 8.43 1.90 -8.79
N ALA A 105 9.09 1.33 -9.80
CA ALA A 105 9.72 2.09 -10.88
C ALA A 105 8.69 2.91 -11.68
N ARG A 106 7.56 2.30 -12.05
CA ARG A 106 6.46 3.00 -12.73
C ARG A 106 5.84 4.08 -11.86
N THR A 107 5.61 3.81 -10.58
CA THR A 107 5.08 4.80 -9.63
C THR A 107 6.01 6.02 -9.58
N ALA A 108 7.32 5.83 -9.43
CA ALA A 108 8.27 6.94 -9.40
C ALA A 108 8.24 7.79 -10.68
N LEU A 109 8.04 7.17 -11.85
CA LEU A 109 7.85 7.87 -13.13
C LEU A 109 6.51 8.61 -13.19
N ASP A 110 5.41 7.97 -12.77
CA ASP A 110 4.07 8.56 -12.76
C ASP A 110 4.00 9.80 -11.85
N LEU A 111 4.74 9.80 -10.73
CA LEU A 111 4.82 10.96 -9.83
C LEU A 111 5.36 12.23 -10.53
N GLN A 112 6.17 12.09 -11.59
CA GLN A 112 6.70 13.24 -12.34
C GLN A 112 5.60 14.09 -12.97
N HIS A 113 4.43 13.51 -13.27
CA HIS A 113 3.28 14.25 -13.79
C HIS A 113 2.85 15.40 -12.86
N PHE A 114 3.08 15.25 -11.56
CA PHE A 114 2.68 16.23 -10.54
C PHE A 114 3.75 17.29 -10.24
N ARG A 115 4.86 17.28 -11.00
CA ARG A 115 5.97 18.24 -10.93
C ARG A 115 6.57 18.36 -9.51
N PRO A 116 6.97 17.24 -8.86
CA PRO A 116 7.79 17.30 -7.67
C PRO A 116 9.11 18.02 -7.97
N SER A 117 9.76 18.55 -6.94
CA SER A 117 11.11 19.11 -7.10
C SER A 117 12.17 18.00 -7.25
N SER A 118 11.93 16.82 -6.67
CA SER A 118 12.74 15.62 -6.88
C SER A 118 11.97 14.35 -6.53
N VAL A 119 12.37 13.24 -7.15
CA VAL A 119 11.91 11.88 -6.83
C VAL A 119 13.12 10.98 -6.71
N GLU A 120 13.22 10.20 -5.64
CA GLU A 120 14.27 9.20 -5.43
C GLU A 120 13.63 7.86 -5.03
N LEU A 121 14.13 6.75 -5.60
CA LEU A 121 13.60 5.41 -5.35
C LEU A 121 14.47 4.68 -4.33
N LEU A 122 13.88 4.21 -3.24
CA LEU A 122 14.54 3.55 -2.11
C LEU A 122 14.14 2.07 -2.08
N THR A 123 15.09 1.18 -2.34
CA THR A 123 14.79 -0.25 -2.55
C THR A 123 14.94 -1.11 -1.29
N HIS A 124 15.40 -0.53 -0.17
CA HIS A 124 15.55 -1.23 1.11
C HIS A 124 16.38 -2.52 0.99
N GLY A 125 17.59 -2.41 0.46
CA GLY A 125 18.50 -3.56 0.33
C GLY A 125 18.15 -4.53 -0.80
N GLN A 126 17.08 -4.30 -1.55
CA GLN A 126 16.67 -5.17 -2.65
C GLN A 126 17.25 -4.69 -3.99
N PRO A 127 17.73 -5.61 -4.86
CA PRO A 127 18.06 -5.25 -6.22
C PRO A 127 16.83 -4.75 -6.96
N LEU A 128 16.95 -3.58 -7.59
CA LEU A 128 15.87 -3.01 -8.39
C LEU A 128 15.47 -3.97 -9.54
N LEU A 129 14.18 -4.22 -9.70
CA LEU A 129 13.59 -5.00 -10.81
C LEU A 129 14.09 -6.45 -10.89
N ALA A 130 14.46 -7.06 -9.76
CA ALA A 130 14.99 -8.43 -9.70
C ALA A 130 14.07 -9.47 -10.38
N GLU A 131 12.75 -9.32 -10.20
CA GLU A 131 11.73 -10.25 -10.70
C GLU A 131 11.11 -9.83 -12.05
N ALA A 132 11.56 -8.72 -12.64
CA ALA A 132 11.01 -8.23 -13.90
C ALA A 132 11.67 -8.92 -15.12
N PRO A 133 10.93 -9.15 -16.22
CA PRO A 133 11.54 -9.57 -17.49
C PRO A 133 12.69 -8.64 -17.90
N LEU A 134 13.78 -9.20 -18.45
CA LEU A 134 15.01 -8.43 -18.70
C LEU A 134 14.80 -7.20 -19.59
N GLU A 135 13.99 -7.34 -20.63
CA GLU A 135 13.65 -6.25 -21.55
C GLU A 135 12.87 -5.13 -20.86
N ASP A 136 11.88 -5.48 -20.03
CA ASP A 136 11.11 -4.54 -19.23
C ASP A 136 12.01 -3.84 -18.19
N ALA A 137 12.90 -4.60 -17.54
CA ALA A 137 13.82 -4.07 -16.56
C ALA A 137 14.78 -3.03 -17.18
N ALA A 138 15.32 -3.33 -18.36
CA ALA A 138 16.19 -2.41 -19.10
C ALA A 138 15.46 -1.12 -19.50
N ALA A 139 14.24 -1.24 -20.03
CA ALA A 139 13.42 -0.09 -20.43
C ALA A 139 13.06 0.81 -19.23
N LEU A 140 12.69 0.22 -18.09
CA LEU A 140 12.38 0.96 -16.87
C LEU A 140 13.61 1.65 -16.30
N ARG A 141 14.77 0.99 -16.26
CA ARG A 141 16.02 1.61 -15.82
C ARG A 141 16.43 2.79 -16.70
N ALA A 142 16.29 2.64 -18.02
CA ALA A 142 16.53 3.74 -18.96
C ALA A 142 15.58 4.91 -18.71
N SER A 143 14.29 4.64 -18.49
CA SER A 143 13.28 5.67 -18.21
C SER A 143 13.57 6.42 -16.90
N LEU A 144 13.95 5.70 -15.84
CA LEU A 144 14.35 6.30 -14.56
C LEU A 144 15.57 7.22 -14.72
N ALA A 145 16.57 6.78 -15.48
CA ALA A 145 17.78 7.57 -15.75
C ALA A 145 17.47 8.82 -16.59
N GLU A 146 16.65 8.70 -17.63
CA GLU A 146 16.22 9.82 -18.48
C GLU A 146 15.49 10.91 -17.68
N HIS A 147 14.69 10.51 -16.69
CA HIS A 147 13.97 11.42 -15.81
C HIS A 147 14.78 11.87 -14.59
N GLY A 148 16.05 11.46 -14.48
CA GLY A 148 16.92 11.84 -13.37
C GLY A 148 16.44 11.34 -12.01
N ILE A 149 15.82 10.15 -11.96
CA ILE A 149 15.33 9.52 -10.72
C ILE A 149 16.43 8.61 -10.16
N PRO A 150 17.20 9.04 -9.15
CA PRO A 150 18.20 8.18 -8.51
C PRO A 150 17.56 6.99 -7.79
N VAL A 151 18.34 5.91 -7.71
CA VAL A 151 17.97 4.69 -6.99
C VAL A 151 18.96 4.49 -5.87
N VAL A 152 18.46 4.32 -4.64
CA VAL A 152 19.24 4.07 -3.44
C VAL A 152 18.94 2.66 -2.94
N GLU A 153 19.94 1.80 -3.02
CA GLU A 153 19.81 0.39 -2.63
C GLU A 153 20.03 0.14 -1.14
N GLY A 154 20.31 1.17 -0.35
CA GLY A 154 20.57 1.04 1.08
C GLY A 154 19.41 0.40 1.85
N THR A 155 19.74 -0.43 2.83
CA THR A 155 18.75 -1.00 3.77
C THR A 155 18.27 0.09 4.72
N VAL A 156 16.99 0.47 4.61
CA VAL A 156 16.32 1.36 5.58
C VAL A 156 16.34 0.72 6.98
N ALA A 157 16.87 1.46 7.96
CA ALA A 157 16.91 1.10 9.37
C ALA A 157 15.82 1.81 10.21
N GLY A 158 15.12 2.77 9.63
CA GLY A 158 13.97 3.42 10.27
C GLY A 158 13.68 4.80 9.72
N PHE A 159 12.71 5.47 10.34
CA PHE A 159 12.20 6.77 9.92
C PHE A 159 12.29 7.81 11.05
N ASP A 160 12.41 9.08 10.68
CA ASP A 160 12.43 10.24 11.59
C ASP A 160 11.87 11.53 10.92
N GLU A 161 12.04 12.66 11.60
CA GLU A 161 11.61 14.00 11.17
C GLU A 161 10.08 14.25 11.11
N ILE A 162 9.30 13.44 11.81
CA ILE A 162 7.84 13.62 11.85
C ILE A 162 7.43 14.95 12.50
N ARG A 163 8.20 15.47 13.46
CA ARG A 163 7.90 16.75 14.14
C ARG A 163 8.07 17.95 13.20
N GLU A 164 8.96 17.80 12.23
CA GLU A 164 9.27 18.74 11.17
C GLU A 164 8.29 18.59 9.99
N HIS A 165 7.31 17.68 10.09
CA HIS A 165 6.38 17.32 9.02
C HIS A 165 7.12 16.89 7.74
N ARG A 166 8.19 16.10 7.93
CA ARG A 166 9.04 15.55 6.89
C ARG A 166 9.13 14.03 7.00
N PHE A 167 9.60 13.43 5.92
CA PHE A 167 9.89 12.02 5.83
C PHE A 167 11.41 11.82 5.82
N GLY A 168 11.98 11.67 7.02
CA GLY A 168 13.37 11.30 7.21
C GLY A 168 13.56 9.79 7.14
N VAL A 169 14.57 9.33 6.41
CA VAL A 169 14.91 7.92 6.22
C VAL A 169 16.35 7.68 6.66
N ARG A 170 16.53 6.83 7.67
CA ARG A 170 17.84 6.35 8.14
C ARG A 170 18.18 5.02 7.49
N PHE A 171 19.42 4.87 7.05
CA PHE A 171 19.93 3.64 6.45
C PHE A 171 20.88 2.91 7.42
N ALA A 172 21.03 1.60 7.21
CA ALA A 172 21.87 0.74 8.04
C ALA A 172 23.37 1.08 7.95
N ASP A 173 23.80 1.75 6.88
CA ASP A 173 25.17 2.27 6.70
C ASP A 173 25.42 3.59 7.45
N GLY A 174 24.41 4.10 8.17
CA GLY A 174 24.48 5.36 8.90
C GLY A 174 24.17 6.60 8.05
N SER A 175 23.94 6.45 6.74
CA SER A 175 23.50 7.55 5.90
C SER A 175 22.04 7.92 6.18
N HIS A 176 21.67 9.13 5.77
CA HIS A 176 20.34 9.71 5.98
C HIS A 176 19.84 10.41 4.71
N ARG A 177 18.53 10.41 4.51
CA ARG A 177 17.84 11.19 3.49
C ARG A 177 16.61 11.85 4.11
N SER A 178 16.26 13.04 3.62
CA SER A 178 15.11 13.79 4.10
C SER A 178 14.27 14.26 2.93
N TYR A 179 12.98 13.97 2.97
CA TYR A 179 12.00 14.34 1.95
C TYR A 179 10.84 15.11 2.57
N GLU A 180 10.15 15.90 1.78
CA GLU A 180 8.89 16.54 2.21
C GLU A 180 7.71 15.57 2.17
N LYS A 181 7.78 14.56 1.30
CA LYS A 181 6.78 13.49 1.17
C LYS A 181 7.46 12.14 0.93
N GLY A 182 6.79 11.08 1.34
CA GLY A 182 7.12 9.72 0.97
C GLY A 182 5.99 9.09 0.15
N PHE A 183 6.32 8.02 -0.56
CA PHE A 183 5.35 7.25 -1.31
C PHE A 183 5.64 5.76 -1.16
N SER A 184 4.69 4.96 -0.67
CA SER A 184 4.85 3.51 -0.57
C SER A 184 4.38 2.86 -1.86
N ALA A 185 5.32 2.33 -2.64
CA ALA A 185 5.08 1.67 -3.91
C ALA A 185 5.44 0.18 -3.84
N LEU A 186 4.98 -0.49 -2.78
CA LEU A 186 5.23 -1.92 -2.52
C LEU A 186 4.07 -2.83 -2.98
N GLY A 187 3.09 -2.25 -3.67
CA GLY A 187 1.85 -2.92 -4.06
C GLY A 187 0.93 -3.19 -2.88
N TRP A 188 0.03 -4.17 -3.02
CA TRP A 188 -0.96 -4.55 -2.02
C TRP A 188 -0.92 -6.05 -1.73
N TRP A 189 -1.41 -6.43 -0.56
CA TRP A 189 -1.68 -7.83 -0.24
C TRP A 189 -2.85 -8.31 -1.08
N ASP A 190 -2.64 -9.44 -1.75
CA ASP A 190 -3.75 -10.21 -2.28
C ASP A 190 -4.41 -10.91 -1.07
N LEU A 191 -5.55 -10.39 -0.62
CA LEU A 191 -6.28 -10.95 0.51
C LEU A 191 -6.85 -12.35 0.22
N HIS A 192 -6.69 -12.87 -1.00
CA HIS A 192 -7.05 -14.22 -1.40
C HIS A 192 -5.87 -15.21 -1.33
N GLN A 193 -4.63 -14.72 -1.17
CA GLN A 193 -3.44 -15.56 -1.02
C GLN A 193 -3.04 -15.58 0.45
N ALA A 194 -3.53 -16.59 1.17
CA ALA A 194 -3.10 -16.93 2.53
C ALA A 194 -2.02 -18.01 2.49
#